data_AF-A0AAW2EPZ6-F1
#
_entry.id   AF-A0AAW2EPZ6-F1
#
_cell.length_a   1.000
_cell.length_b   1.000
_cell.length_c   1.000
_cell.angle_alpha   90.00
_cell.angle_beta   90.00
_cell.angle_gamma   90.00
#
_symmetry.space_group_name_H-M   'P 1'
#
loop_
_entity.id
_entity.type
_entity.pdbx_description
1 polymer ?
#
loop_
_entity_poly.entity_id
_entity_poly.type
_entity_poly.pdbx_seq_one_letter_code
_entity_poly.pdbx_strand_id
1 'polypeptide(L)'
;MGKSVAAWIEKGSRIKDIDPQISELLVAAFRLEFYRQFYKDKKIWPRLVTGPAAPRKIKNSYMNNTWGETAANSWCPKDFYDVRIEKNLDFD
;
A
#
# COMPACT_ATOMS: atom_id res chain seq x y z
N MET A 1 38.31 -11.85 17.40
CA MET A 1 37.44 -11.50 16.25
C MET A 1 36.33 -12.51 15.95
N GLY A 2 36.49 -13.82 16.18
CA GLY A 2 35.48 -14.84 15.80
C GLY A 2 34.10 -14.76 16.47
N LYS A 3 33.98 -14.24 17.70
CA LYS A 3 32.68 -14.16 18.41
C LYS A 3 31.70 -13.12 17.82
N SER A 4 32.21 -12.03 17.25
CA SER A 4 31.35 -10.97 16.69
C SER A 4 30.77 -11.34 15.33
N VAL A 5 31.56 -12.08 14.53
CA VAL A 5 31.15 -12.59 13.22
C VAL A 5 30.09 -13.69 13.38
N ALA A 6 30.27 -14.59 14.35
CA ALA A 6 29.29 -15.63 14.66
C ALA A 6 27.93 -15.05 15.09
N ALA A 7 27.92 -14.01 15.94
CA ALA A 7 26.69 -13.33 16.35
C ALA A 7 25.98 -12.60 15.20
N TRP A 8 26.74 -12.03 14.26
CA TRP A 8 26.20 -11.41 13.05
C TRP A 8 25.54 -12.44 12.12
N ILE A 9 26.20 -13.58 11.90
CA ILE A 9 25.67 -14.68 11.11
C ILE A 9 24.40 -15.22 11.76
N GLU A 10 24.42 -15.49 13.08
CA GLU A 10 23.26 -16.01 13.82
C GLU A 10 22.06 -15.04 13.76
N LYS A 11 22.30 -13.72 13.87
CA LYS A 11 21.22 -12.72 13.78
C LYS A 11 20.66 -12.61 12.36
N GLY A 12 21.50 -12.74 11.34
CA GLY A 12 21.11 -12.67 9.92
C GLY A 12 20.42 -13.93 9.40
N SER A 13 20.69 -15.10 10.00
CA SER A 13 20.16 -16.39 9.59
C SER A 13 18.88 -16.81 10.34
N ARG A 14 18.45 -16.05 11.35
CA ARG A 14 17.17 -16.29 12.02
C ARG A 14 16.01 -16.06 11.06
N ILE A 15 15.32 -17.15 10.73
CA ILE A 15 14.01 -17.12 10.07
C ILE A 15 13.08 -16.36 10.99
N LYS A 16 12.46 -15.30 10.46
CA LYS A 16 11.44 -14.54 11.18
C LYS A 16 10.09 -15.13 10.83
N ASP A 17 9.25 -15.35 11.84
CA ASP A 17 7.85 -15.63 11.59
C ASP A 17 7.21 -14.38 11.00
N ILE A 18 6.78 -14.49 9.75
CA ILE A 18 6.07 -13.43 9.04
C ILE A 18 4.60 -13.72 9.20
N ASP A 19 3.87 -12.79 9.82
CA ASP A 19 2.41 -12.80 9.81
C ASP A 19 1.93 -12.23 8.46
N PRO A 20 1.29 -13.03 7.60
CA PRO A 20 0.80 -12.57 6.31
C PRO A 20 -0.27 -11.48 6.45
N GLN A 21 -1.10 -11.52 7.49
CA GLN A 21 -2.19 -10.56 7.69
C GLN A 21 -1.65 -9.18 8.04
N ILE A 22 -0.61 -9.13 8.89
CA ILE A 22 0.07 -7.88 9.22
C ILE A 22 0.76 -7.31 7.97
N SER A 23 1.40 -8.17 7.19
CA SER A 23 2.09 -7.77 5.96
C SER A 23 1.12 -7.18 4.93
N GLU A 24 -0.04 -7.80 4.73
CA GLU A 24 -1.09 -7.29 3.85
C GLU A 24 -1.65 -5.95 4.33
N LEU A 25 -1.89 -5.82 5.64
CA LEU A 25 -2.37 -4.57 6.23
C LEU A 25 -1.37 -3.43 6.02
N LEU A 26 -0.07 -3.69 6.22
CA LEU A 26 0.98 -2.70 6.00
C LEU A 26 1.07 -2.27 4.54
N VAL A 27 1.00 -3.21 3.61
CA VAL A 27 1.00 -2.92 2.17
C VAL A 27 -0.21 -2.05 1.80
N ALA A 28 -1.37 -2.34 2.36
CA ALA A 28 -2.57 -1.56 2.07
C ALA A 28 -2.56 -0.17 2.71
N ALA A 29 -2.01 -0.04 3.92
CA ALA A 29 -1.80 1.24 4.57
C ALA A 29 -0.84 2.11 3.74
N PHE A 30 0.26 1.53 3.26
CA PHE A 30 1.18 2.22 2.36
C PHE A 30 0.48 2.69 1.09
N ARG A 31 -0.34 1.85 0.45
CA ARG A 31 -1.09 2.23 -0.76
C ARG A 31 -2.00 3.42 -0.52
N LEU A 32 -2.79 3.40 0.56
CA LEU A 32 -3.68 4.51 0.91
C LEU A 32 -2.88 5.82 1.04
N GLU A 33 -1.81 5.82 1.84
CA GLU A 33 -0.99 7.03 2.05
C GLU A 33 -0.30 7.50 0.77
N PHE A 34 0.24 6.55 -0.01
CA PHE A 34 0.87 6.87 -1.28
C PHE A 34 -0.12 7.48 -2.27
N TYR A 35 -1.32 6.91 -2.43
CA TYR A 35 -2.35 7.47 -3.32
C TYR A 35 -2.85 8.83 -2.85
N ARG A 36 -3.02 9.00 -1.53
CA ARG A 36 -3.43 10.27 -0.94
C ARG A 36 -2.42 11.36 -1.25
N GLN A 37 -1.14 11.08 -1.03
CA GLN A 37 -0.07 12.03 -1.30
C GLN A 37 0.09 12.29 -2.81
N PHE A 38 0.07 11.24 -3.64
CA PHE A 38 0.15 11.35 -5.09
C PHE A 38 -0.97 12.24 -5.66
N TYR A 39 -2.22 12.01 -5.23
CA TYR A 39 -3.36 12.82 -5.68
C TYR A 39 -3.27 14.26 -5.17
N LYS A 40 -2.81 14.46 -3.92
CA LYS A 40 -2.60 15.81 -3.37
C LYS A 40 -1.64 16.63 -4.24
N ASP A 41 -0.57 15.99 -4.72
CA ASP A 41 0.49 16.65 -5.49
C ASP A 41 0.16 16.77 -6.98
N LYS A 42 -0.39 15.71 -7.60
CA LYS A 42 -0.60 15.64 -9.06
C LYS A 42 -2.03 15.96 -9.49
N LYS A 43 -2.99 16.03 -8.55
CA LYS A 43 -4.43 16.20 -8.82
C LYS A 43 -5.03 15.13 -9.76
N ILE A 44 -4.37 13.98 -9.82
CA ILE A 44 -4.80 12.81 -10.60
C ILE A 44 -4.49 11.55 -9.80
N TRP A 45 -5.32 10.52 -9.97
CA TRP A 45 -5.01 9.21 -9.41
C TRP A 45 -3.82 8.57 -10.16
N PRO A 46 -2.96 7.79 -9.48
CA PRO A 46 -2.07 6.88 -10.19
C PRO A 46 -2.91 5.87 -10.97
N ARG A 47 -2.35 5.23 -12.01
CA ARG A 47 -3.08 4.20 -12.75
C ARG A 47 -3.33 3.00 -11.84
N LEU A 48 -4.60 2.64 -11.67
CA LEU A 48 -5.03 1.58 -10.75
C LEU A 48 -5.60 0.37 -11.49
N VAL A 49 -5.36 -0.80 -10.91
CA VAL A 49 -6.11 -2.02 -11.13
C VAL A 49 -7.00 -2.25 -9.91
N THR A 50 -8.31 -2.11 -10.08
CA THR A 50 -9.29 -2.36 -9.00
C THR A 50 -9.87 -3.76 -9.13
N GLY A 51 -9.74 -4.57 -8.08
CA GLY A 51 -10.35 -5.89 -8.00
C GLY A 51 -11.88 -5.83 -7.80
N PRO A 52 -12.56 -6.99 -7.88
CA PRO A 52 -14.01 -7.07 -7.69
C PRO A 52 -14.44 -6.60 -6.30
N ALA A 53 -13.66 -6.90 -5.27
CA ALA A 53 -13.95 -6.54 -3.88
C ALA A 53 -13.52 -5.11 -3.49
N ALA A 54 -12.90 -4.34 -4.39
CA ALA A 54 -12.58 -2.94 -4.10
C ALA A 54 -13.87 -2.12 -3.83
N PRO A 55 -13.92 -1.30 -2.76
CA PRO A 55 -15.11 -0.57 -2.37
C PRO A 55 -15.64 0.37 -3.47
N ARG A 56 -16.97 0.41 -3.62
CA ARG A 56 -17.64 1.27 -4.61
C ARG A 56 -17.28 2.76 -4.46
N LYS A 57 -17.09 3.24 -3.23
CA LYS A 57 -16.66 4.61 -2.94
C LYS A 57 -15.31 4.97 -3.59
N ILE A 58 -14.36 4.04 -3.57
CA ILE A 58 -13.04 4.23 -4.19
C ILE A 58 -13.16 4.11 -5.71
N LYS A 59 -13.88 3.10 -6.21
CA LYS A 59 -14.12 2.94 -7.65
C LYS A 59 -14.71 4.19 -8.27
N ASN A 60 -15.76 4.75 -7.65
CA ASN A 60 -16.38 5.99 -8.11
C ASN A 60 -15.42 7.19 -8.06
N SER A 61 -14.63 7.30 -6.99
CA SER A 61 -13.63 8.37 -6.84
C SER A 61 -12.56 8.28 -7.93
N TYR A 62 -12.07 7.08 -8.23
CA TYR A 62 -11.11 6.82 -9.30
C TYR A 62 -11.69 7.15 -10.68
N MET A 63 -12.87 6.62 -11.03
CA MET A 63 -13.50 6.82 -12.33
C MET A 63 -13.81 8.29 -12.63
N ASN A 64 -14.14 9.07 -11.60
CA ASN A 64 -14.43 10.50 -11.73
C ASN A 64 -13.20 11.39 -11.52
N ASN A 65 -12.02 10.80 -11.30
CA ASN A 65 -10.79 11.49 -10.91
C ASN A 65 -10.98 12.48 -9.74
N THR A 66 -11.76 12.11 -8.71
CA THR A 66 -11.97 12.91 -7.50
C THR A 66 -11.38 12.21 -6.28
N TRP A 67 -11.01 12.98 -5.25
CA TRP A 67 -10.64 12.42 -3.94
C TRP A 67 -11.82 12.55 -2.97
N GLY A 68 -12.52 11.44 -2.71
CA GLY A 68 -13.76 11.42 -1.91
C GLY A 68 -13.58 11.21 -0.42
N GLU A 69 -12.34 11.16 0.08
CA GLU A 69 -12.06 11.00 1.51
C GLU A 69 -12.36 12.31 2.25
N THR A 70 -13.15 12.22 3.32
CA THR A 70 -13.46 13.34 4.22
C THR A 70 -13.47 12.86 5.67
N ALA A 71 -13.56 13.77 6.64
CA ALA A 71 -13.69 13.38 8.06
C ALA A 71 -14.92 12.49 8.32
N ALA A 72 -16.03 12.70 7.59
CA ALA A 72 -17.24 11.89 7.69
C ALA A 72 -17.18 10.59 6.86
N ASN A 73 -16.28 10.51 5.88
CA ASN A 73 -16.08 9.37 5.00
C ASN A 73 -14.58 9.02 4.94
N SER A 74 -14.01 8.67 6.10
CA SER A 74 -12.61 8.28 6.20
C SER A 74 -12.39 6.94 5.49
N TRP A 75 -11.27 6.80 4.81
CA TRP A 75 -10.89 5.53 4.22
C TRP A 75 -9.94 4.79 5.14
N CYS A 76 -10.02 3.47 5.16
CA CYS A 76 -9.17 2.63 5.99
C CYS A 76 -8.24 1.78 5.12
N PRO A 77 -7.10 1.31 5.65
CA PRO A 77 -6.18 0.45 4.91
C PRO A 77 -6.86 -0.75 4.24
N LYS A 78 -7.84 -1.36 4.91
CA LYS A 78 -8.59 -2.52 4.38
C LYS A 78 -9.34 -2.21 3.07
N ASP A 79 -9.74 -0.96 2.86
CA ASP A 79 -10.39 -0.52 1.63
C ASP A 79 -9.44 -0.65 0.40
N PHE A 80 -8.13 -0.75 0.62
CA PHE A 80 -7.07 -0.78 -0.41
C PHE A 80 -6.43 -2.16 -0.61
N TYR A 81 -7.01 -3.23 -0.06
CA TYR A 81 -6.53 -4.61 -0.28
C TYR A 81 -6.58 -4.98 -1.76
N ASP A 82 -7.68 -4.62 -2.42
CA ASP A 82 -7.95 -4.88 -3.83
C ASP A 82 -7.78 -3.66 -4.74
N VAL A 83 -7.03 -2.66 -4.30
CA VAL A 83 -6.74 -1.44 -5.07
C VAL A 83 -5.23 -1.35 -5.30
N ARG A 84 -4.78 -1.77 -6.48
CA ARG A 84 -3.35 -1.93 -6.79
C ARG A 84 -2.91 -0.92 -7.84
N ILE A 85 -1.68 -0.43 -7.77
CA ILE A 85 -1.04 0.31 -8.87
C ILE A 85 -0.83 -0.65 -10.04
N GLU A 86 -1.14 -0.18 -11.24
CA GLU A 86 -0.73 -0.83 -12.48
C GLU A 86 0.80 -0.84 -12.58
N LYS A 87 1.43 -1.94 -13.02
CA LYS A 87 2.90 -2.08 -13.14
C LYS A 87 3.49 -1.23 -14.28
N ASN A 88 3.29 0.08 -14.22
CA ASN A 88 3.76 1.06 -15.20
C ASN A 88 4.61 2.14 -14.51
N LEU A 89 5.28 1.81 -13.39
CA LEU A 89 6.35 2.66 -12.87
C LEU A 89 7.52 2.55 -13.85
N ASP A 90 7.53 3.43 -14.85
CA ASP A 90 8.78 3.84 -15.50
C ASP A 90 9.64 4.42 -14.38
N PHE A 91 10.62 3.62 -13.93
CA PHE A 91 11.74 4.13 -13.15
C PHE A 91 12.68 4.76 -14.17
N ASP A 92 12.58 6.08 -14.35
CA ASP A 92 13.64 6.86 -15.00
C ASP A 92 14.96 6.73 -14.22
#